data_AF-A0A8K2A2L7-F1
#
_entry.id   AF-A0A8K2A2L7-F1
#
_cell.length_a   1.000
_cell.length_b   1.000
_cell.length_c   1.000
_cell.angle_alpha   90.00
_cell.angle_beta   90.00
_cell.angle_gamma   90.00
#
_symmetry.space_group_name_H-M   'P 1'
#
loop_
_entity.id
_entity.type
_entity.pdbx_description
1 polymer ?
#
loop_
_entity_poly.entity_id
_entity_poly.type
_entity_poly.pdbx_seq_one_letter_code
_entity_poly.pdbx_strand_id
1 'polypeptide(L)'
;MDNQNWKIQRINELARQFCRSAVKRCDLERLAKKQGWTVRRGGQEPRVAHRVGYASVPIPGHGKQVIKPGLALTVAGRLYEPFVDQELRKLLLQNLILEKQTLEDQFQRQQQEKEDMEISNYLLQCENANLKADVEASFHLAEDSETLCQKANRMRDRMRRRVINLLFRMRELYWERDESIESLRQIQLELKKRENNTETVIQKLIIFSSLLDAKNQDYLMKIIRDLKETI
;
A
#
# COMPACT_ATOMS: atom_id res chain seq x y z
N MET A 1 8.06 49.15 0.62
CA MET A 1 8.33 50.45 1.26
C MET A 1 9.72 50.93 0.85
N ASP A 2 9.75 51.52 -0.33
CA ASP A 2 10.53 52.66 -0.81
C ASP A 2 11.99 52.80 -0.36
N ASN A 3 12.90 52.23 -1.17
CA ASN A 3 14.33 52.56 -1.20
C ASN A 3 14.58 54.08 -1.21
N GLN A 4 13.64 54.85 -1.77
CA GLN A 4 13.66 56.32 -1.74
C GLN A 4 13.44 56.90 -0.34
N ASN A 5 12.53 56.35 0.46
CA ASN A 5 12.29 56.80 1.82
C ASN A 5 13.48 56.50 2.74
N TRP A 6 14.10 55.33 2.58
CA TRP A 6 15.34 55.00 3.31
C TRP A 6 16.49 55.95 2.92
N LYS A 7 16.69 56.19 1.62
CA LYS A 7 17.72 57.12 1.12
C LYS A 7 17.54 58.53 1.73
N ILE A 8 16.31 59.05 1.70
CA ILE A 8 15.99 60.38 2.25
C ILE A 8 16.20 60.41 3.76
N GLN A 9 15.74 59.39 4.49
CA GLN A 9 15.93 59.30 5.94
C GLN A 9 17.41 59.24 6.31
N ARG A 10 18.21 58.43 5.60
CA ARG A 10 19.64 58.28 5.86
C ARG A 10 20.43 59.56 5.57
N ILE A 11 20.13 60.23 4.45
CA ILE A 11 20.72 61.53 4.12
C ILE A 11 20.38 62.57 5.20
N ASN A 12 19.12 62.62 5.63
CA ASN A 12 18.68 63.55 6.66
C ASN A 12 19.33 63.27 8.01
N GLU A 13 19.51 62.00 8.37
CA GLU A 13 20.19 61.60 9.59
C GLU A 13 21.65 62.06 9.59
N LEU A 14 22.41 61.76 8.53
CA LEU A 14 23.81 62.16 8.39
C LEU A 14 23.97 63.68 8.38
N ALA A 15 23.08 64.39 7.67
CA ALA A 15 23.06 65.85 7.65
C ALA A 15 22.77 66.43 9.04
N ARG A 16 21.79 65.88 9.77
CA ARG A 16 21.48 66.31 11.15
C ARG A 16 22.62 66.04 12.10
N GLN A 17 23.29 64.89 12.01
CA GLN A 17 24.46 64.55 12.83
C GLN A 17 25.60 65.54 12.59
N PHE A 18 25.85 65.92 11.34
CA PHE A 18 26.85 66.92 10.96
C PHE A 18 26.49 68.33 11.46
N CYS A 19 25.22 68.73 11.36
CA CYS A 19 24.73 70.05 11.76
C CYS A 19 24.34 70.18 13.25
N ARG A 20 24.77 69.25 14.13
CA ARG A 20 24.52 69.35 15.59
C ARG A 20 25.21 70.55 16.24
N SER A 21 26.28 71.05 15.62
CA SER A 21 27.03 72.23 16.07
C SER A 21 26.91 73.37 15.05
N ALA A 22 27.34 74.57 15.45
CA ALA A 22 27.35 75.74 14.58
C ALA A 22 28.28 75.52 13.37
N VAL A 23 27.69 75.29 12.19
CA VAL A 23 28.40 74.97 10.95
C VAL A 23 28.93 76.24 10.28
N LYS A 24 30.22 76.26 9.95
CA LYS A 24 30.85 77.32 9.14
C LYS A 24 31.10 76.82 7.71
N ARG A 25 31.39 77.76 6.80
CA ARG A 25 31.73 77.47 5.40
C ARG A 25 32.85 76.42 5.27
N CYS A 26 33.92 76.55 6.07
CA CYS A 26 35.05 75.62 6.04
C CYS A 26 34.68 74.18 6.47
N ASP A 27 33.62 74.00 7.25
CA ASP A 27 33.17 72.67 7.68
C ASP A 27 32.43 71.96 6.54
N LEU A 28 31.59 72.68 5.79
CA LEU A 28 30.95 72.15 4.58
C LEU A 28 31.95 71.85 3.47
N GLU A 29 33.01 72.64 3.34
CA GLU A 29 34.10 72.33 2.39
C GLU A 29 34.87 71.07 2.79
N ARG A 30 35.14 70.90 4.09
CA ARG A 30 35.76 69.68 4.61
C ARG A 30 34.87 68.47 4.38
N LEU A 31 33.56 68.61 4.61
CA LEU A 31 32.58 67.58 4.31
C LEU A 31 32.55 67.26 2.81
N ALA A 32 32.47 68.27 1.95
CA ALA A 32 32.47 68.11 0.50
C ALA A 32 33.70 67.32 0.04
N LYS A 33 34.90 67.72 0.46
CA LYS A 33 36.15 67.01 0.13
C LYS A 33 36.16 65.58 0.67
N LYS A 34 35.72 65.37 1.92
CA LYS A 34 35.62 64.03 2.54
C LYS A 34 34.68 63.11 1.76
N GLN A 35 33.60 63.67 1.22
CA GLN A 35 32.64 62.97 0.38
C GLN A 35 33.03 63.00 -1.11
N GLY A 36 34.30 63.27 -1.45
CA GLY A 36 34.81 63.17 -2.82
C GLY A 36 34.31 64.26 -3.78
N TRP A 37 33.81 65.38 -3.28
CA TRP A 37 33.46 66.55 -4.09
C TRP A 37 34.68 67.44 -4.33
N THR A 38 34.78 68.00 -5.53
CA THR A 38 35.78 69.01 -5.87
C THR A 38 35.22 70.40 -5.59
N VAL A 39 35.88 71.19 -4.74
CA VAL A 39 35.42 72.54 -4.39
C VAL A 39 36.14 73.57 -5.24
N ARG A 40 35.41 74.29 -6.08
CA ARG A 40 35.93 75.37 -6.94
C ARG A 40 35.46 76.74 -6.43
N ARG A 41 36.27 77.77 -6.67
CA ARG A 41 35.86 79.16 -6.42
C ARG A 41 34.88 79.57 -7.52
N GLY A 42 33.62 79.82 -7.16
CA GLY A 42 32.66 80.46 -8.06
C GLY A 42 32.86 81.97 -7.98
N GLY A 43 33.61 82.55 -8.93
CA GLY A 43 33.74 84.01 -9.12
C GLY A 43 33.73 84.86 -7.84
N GLN A 44 32.82 85.84 -7.79
CA GLN A 44 32.63 86.80 -6.68
C GLN A 44 31.89 86.25 -5.44
N GLU A 45 31.82 84.91 -5.27
CA GLU A 45 31.11 84.13 -4.23
C GLU A 45 29.67 83.75 -4.63
N PRO A 46 29.18 82.51 -4.35
CA PRO A 46 29.69 81.46 -3.46
C PRO A 46 30.64 80.40 -4.08
N ARG A 47 31.34 79.63 -3.22
CA ARG A 47 32.09 78.43 -3.63
C ARG A 47 31.14 77.32 -4.04
N VAL A 48 31.54 76.49 -5.00
CA VAL A 48 30.68 75.43 -5.54
C VAL A 48 31.40 74.09 -5.43
N ALA A 49 30.74 73.11 -4.82
CA ALA A 49 31.15 71.73 -4.82
C ALA A 49 30.62 71.02 -6.08
N HIS A 50 31.52 70.39 -6.82
CA HIS A 50 31.22 69.68 -8.05
C HIS A 50 31.64 68.21 -7.95
N ARG A 51 30.74 67.31 -8.38
CA ARG A 51 30.99 65.88 -8.50
C ARG A 51 30.27 65.37 -9.75
N VAL A 52 30.96 64.54 -10.53
CA VAL A 52 30.42 63.97 -11.77
C VAL A 52 29.17 63.14 -11.46
N GLY A 53 28.09 63.35 -12.22
CA GLY A 53 26.83 62.64 -12.05
C GLY A 53 25.90 63.20 -10.98
N TYR A 54 26.27 64.29 -10.30
CA TYR A 54 25.44 64.95 -9.28
C TYR A 54 25.32 66.46 -9.55
N ALA A 55 24.22 67.05 -9.11
CA ALA A 55 24.01 68.49 -9.23
C ALA A 55 25.08 69.24 -8.42
N SER A 56 25.62 70.32 -8.98
CA SER A 56 26.62 71.13 -8.28
C SER A 56 26.00 71.80 -7.05
N VAL A 57 26.70 71.76 -5.92
CA VAL A 57 26.16 72.22 -4.63
C VAL A 57 26.84 73.53 -4.24
N PRO A 58 26.11 74.66 -4.17
CA PRO A 58 26.68 75.90 -3.67
C PRO A 58 26.94 75.79 -2.17
N ILE A 59 28.13 76.23 -1.73
CA ILE A 59 28.54 76.29 -0.33
C ILE A 59 28.43 77.76 0.13
N PRO A 60 27.40 78.10 0.93
CA PRO A 60 27.10 79.47 1.33
C PRO A 60 27.93 79.95 2.53
N GLY A 61 27.68 81.18 2.98
CA GLY A 61 28.41 81.87 4.06
C GLY A 61 29.53 82.76 3.52
N HIS A 62 30.22 83.56 4.34
CA HIS A 62 31.46 84.30 4.02
C HIS A 62 32.44 84.20 5.20
N GLY A 63 33.73 83.94 4.93
CA GLY A 63 34.76 83.88 5.98
C GLY A 63 34.43 82.92 7.15
N LYS A 64 34.47 83.42 8.39
CA LYS A 64 34.21 82.66 9.64
C LYS A 64 32.74 82.66 10.09
N GLN A 65 31.81 83.16 9.26
CA GLN A 65 30.40 83.27 9.62
C GLN A 65 29.73 81.89 9.75
N VAL A 66 28.81 81.81 10.72
CA VAL A 66 27.98 80.62 10.94
C VAL A 66 26.85 80.62 9.92
N ILE A 67 26.64 79.48 9.27
CA ILE A 67 25.58 79.28 8.28
C ILE A 67 24.28 78.96 9.01
N LYS A 68 23.16 79.50 8.52
CA LYS A 68 21.83 79.20 9.07
C LYS A 68 21.61 77.67 9.10
N PRO A 69 21.15 77.10 10.24
CA PRO A 69 21.04 75.65 10.40
C PRO A 69 20.26 74.94 9.30
N GLY A 70 19.10 75.48 8.87
CA GLY A 70 18.29 74.91 7.79
C GLY A 70 19.03 74.84 6.45
N LEU A 71 19.81 75.88 6.12
CA LEU A 71 20.60 75.92 4.89
C LEU A 71 21.81 74.98 4.97
N ALA A 72 22.47 74.91 6.13
CA ALA A 72 23.56 73.97 6.38
C ALA A 72 23.09 72.51 6.25
N LEU A 73 21.90 72.18 6.76
CA LEU A 73 21.27 70.86 6.62
C LEU A 73 21.02 70.50 5.16
N THR A 74 20.44 71.42 4.38
CA THR A 74 20.18 71.17 2.95
C THR A 74 21.47 70.95 2.17
N VAL A 75 22.50 71.76 2.41
CA VAL A 75 23.79 71.64 1.72
C VAL A 75 24.51 70.35 2.13
N ALA A 76 24.56 70.04 3.43
CA ALA A 76 25.14 68.79 3.92
C ALA A 76 24.41 67.57 3.35
N GLY A 77 23.07 67.58 3.30
CA GLY A 77 22.27 66.51 2.72
C GLY A 77 22.63 66.24 1.26
N ARG A 78 22.74 67.29 0.43
CA ARG A 78 23.18 67.16 -0.97
C ARG A 78 24.61 66.62 -1.09
N LEU A 79 25.51 67.01 -0.18
CA LEU A 79 26.88 66.51 -0.18
C LEU A 79 26.99 65.03 0.21
N TYR A 80 26.06 64.50 1.01
CA TYR A 80 25.99 63.08 1.39
C TYR A 80 25.30 62.19 0.36
N GLU A 81 24.50 62.74 -0.55
CA GLU A 81 23.73 61.98 -1.53
C GLU A 81 24.55 60.92 -2.30
N PRO A 82 25.76 61.22 -2.81
CA PRO A 82 26.53 60.23 -3.56
C PRO A 82 27.02 59.04 -2.73
N PHE A 83 27.25 59.27 -1.44
CA PHE A 83 27.70 58.23 -0.51
C PHE A 83 26.55 57.27 -0.22
N VAL A 84 25.36 57.81 0.07
CA VAL A 84 24.15 57.00 0.32
C VAL A 84 23.72 56.23 -0.93
N ASP A 85 23.89 56.80 -2.13
CA ASP A 85 23.65 56.08 -3.38
C ASP A 85 24.61 54.90 -3.58
N GLN A 86 25.86 55.01 -3.15
CA GLN A 86 26.81 53.91 -3.19
C GLN A 86 26.47 52.81 -2.19
N GLU A 87 26.03 53.16 -0.97
CA GLU A 87 25.51 52.19 0.01
C GLU A 87 24.29 51.45 -0.53
N LEU A 88 23.33 52.18 -1.10
CA LEU A 88 22.12 51.59 -1.70
C LEU A 88 22.47 50.62 -2.83
N ARG A 89 23.41 50.98 -3.72
CA ARG A 89 23.87 50.07 -4.79
C ARG A 89 24.47 48.78 -4.24
N LYS A 90 25.26 48.84 -3.17
CA LYS A 90 25.84 47.64 -2.54
C LYS A 90 24.75 46.73 -1.96
N LEU A 91 23.77 47.31 -1.28
CA LEU A 91 22.63 46.54 -0.72
C LEU A 91 21.79 45.89 -1.83
N LEU A 92 21.52 46.63 -2.92
CA LEU A 92 20.81 46.08 -4.07
C LEU A 92 21.57 44.92 -4.72
N LEU A 93 22.89 45.03 -4.88
CA LEU A 93 23.72 43.94 -5.40
C LEU A 93 23.70 42.71 -4.47
N GLN A 94 23.79 42.90 -3.16
CA GLN A 94 23.69 41.81 -2.20
C GLN A 94 22.33 41.11 -2.26
N ASN A 95 21.24 41.87 -2.35
CA ASN A 95 19.90 41.31 -2.50
C ASN A 95 19.75 40.51 -3.80
N LEU A 96 20.28 41.02 -4.92
CA LEU A 96 20.26 40.29 -6.20
C LEU A 96 21.06 38.98 -6.13
N ILE A 97 22.19 38.97 -5.43
CA ILE A 97 22.98 37.75 -5.24
C ILE A 97 22.20 36.74 -4.39
N LEU A 98 21.59 37.19 -3.30
CA LEU A 98 20.77 36.33 -2.44
C LEU A 98 19.55 35.79 -3.19
N GLU A 99 18.85 36.63 -3.93
CA GLU A 99 17.70 36.23 -4.74
C GLU A 99 18.12 35.19 -5.80
N LYS A 100 19.23 35.44 -6.50
CA LYS A 100 19.80 34.48 -7.43
C LYS A 100 20.11 33.13 -6.76
N GLN A 101 20.77 33.14 -5.60
CA GLN A 101 21.09 31.91 -4.86
C GLN A 101 19.82 31.17 -4.45
N THR A 102 18.80 31.88 -3.95
CA THR A 102 17.53 31.24 -3.57
C THR A 102 16.81 30.61 -4.77
N LEU A 103 16.88 31.24 -5.95
CA LEU A 103 16.30 30.70 -7.18
C LEU A 103 17.10 29.50 -7.69
N GLU A 104 18.43 29.54 -7.62
CA GLU A 104 19.29 28.40 -7.97
C GLU A 104 19.02 27.20 -7.06
N ASP A 105 18.91 27.41 -5.75
CA ASP A 105 18.58 26.36 -4.78
C ASP A 105 17.17 25.78 -5.03
N GLN A 106 16.19 26.63 -5.31
CA GLN A 106 14.83 26.18 -5.65
C GLN A 106 14.81 25.34 -6.93
N PHE A 107 15.55 25.78 -7.95
CA PHE A 107 15.65 25.05 -9.21
C PHE A 107 16.32 23.68 -9.02
N GLN A 108 17.40 23.60 -8.24
CA GLN A 108 18.06 22.33 -7.92
C GLN A 108 17.13 21.37 -7.16
N ARG A 109 16.38 21.87 -6.18
CA ARG A 109 15.39 21.05 -5.45
C ARG A 109 14.30 20.51 -6.36
N GLN A 110 13.79 21.34 -7.27
CA GLN A 110 12.79 20.90 -8.26
C GLN A 110 13.34 19.83 -9.22
N GLN A 111 14.63 19.93 -9.60
CA GLN A 111 15.25 18.89 -10.42
C GLN A 111 15.38 17.57 -9.65
N GLN A 112 15.87 17.62 -8.40
CA GLN A 112 15.98 16.42 -7.56
C GLN A 112 14.61 15.78 -7.30
N GLU A 113 13.59 16.57 -6.97
CA GLU A 113 12.23 16.07 -6.75
C GLU A 113 11.65 15.40 -8.01
N LYS A 114 11.97 15.95 -9.19
CA LYS A 114 11.57 15.34 -10.46
C LYS A 114 12.28 14.00 -10.69
N GLU A 115 13.58 13.93 -10.46
CA GLU A 115 14.36 12.69 -10.58
C GLU A 115 13.86 11.61 -9.62
N ASP A 116 13.60 11.97 -8.36
CA ASP A 116 13.05 11.06 -7.34
C ASP A 116 11.65 10.54 -7.75
N MET A 117 10.81 11.42 -8.30
CA MET A 117 9.50 11.04 -8.84
C MET A 117 9.61 10.11 -10.04
N GLU A 118 10.57 10.31 -10.94
CA GLU A 118 10.82 9.43 -12.09
C GLU A 118 11.28 8.04 -11.63
N ILE A 119 12.19 7.97 -10.66
CA ILE A 119 12.65 6.70 -10.05
C ILE A 119 11.48 5.98 -9.36
N SER A 120 10.69 6.70 -8.56
CA SER A 120 9.52 6.12 -7.88
C SER A 120 8.50 5.56 -8.87
N ASN A 121 8.19 6.30 -9.94
CA ASN A 121 7.29 5.82 -10.98
C ASN A 121 7.82 4.58 -11.69
N TYR A 122 9.11 4.50 -11.98
CA TYR A 122 9.73 3.32 -12.57
C TYR A 122 9.59 2.09 -11.65
N LEU A 123 9.88 2.24 -10.36
CA LEU A 123 9.74 1.16 -9.39
C LEU A 123 8.29 0.67 -9.28
N LEU A 124 7.32 1.59 -9.23
CA LEU A 124 5.89 1.26 -9.23
C LEU A 124 5.46 0.56 -10.52
N GLN A 125 6.04 0.90 -11.67
CA GLN A 125 5.77 0.18 -12.93
C GLN A 125 6.30 -1.26 -12.88
N CYS A 126 7.50 -1.47 -12.35
CA CYS A 126 8.04 -2.82 -12.15
C CYS A 126 7.18 -3.65 -11.19
N GLU A 127 6.77 -3.07 -10.06
CA GLU A 127 5.89 -3.73 -9.09
C GLU A 127 4.54 -4.10 -9.71
N ASN A 128 3.92 -3.18 -10.46
CA ASN A 128 2.68 -3.46 -11.17
C ASN A 128 2.82 -4.57 -12.22
N ALA A 129 3.97 -4.66 -12.90
CA ALA A 129 4.23 -5.74 -13.84
C ALA A 129 4.33 -7.10 -13.12
N ASN A 130 5.01 -7.14 -11.98
CA ASN A 130 5.11 -8.35 -11.16
C ASN A 130 3.74 -8.79 -10.62
N LEU A 131 2.96 -7.85 -10.07
CA LEU A 131 1.61 -8.14 -9.56
C LEU A 131 0.68 -8.66 -10.67
N LYS A 132 0.79 -8.14 -11.89
CA LYS A 132 0.04 -8.68 -13.04
C LYS A 132 0.42 -10.11 -13.34
N ALA A 133 1.72 -10.42 -13.37
CA ALA A 133 2.20 -11.78 -13.60
C ALA A 133 1.73 -12.75 -12.50
N ASP A 134 1.76 -12.33 -11.23
CA ASP A 134 1.29 -13.13 -10.09
C ASP A 134 -0.22 -13.39 -10.16
N VAL A 135 -1.00 -12.39 -10.58
CA VAL A 135 -2.45 -12.54 -10.79
C VAL A 135 -2.75 -13.51 -11.94
N GLU A 136 -2.05 -13.40 -13.06
CA GLU A 136 -2.17 -14.32 -14.20
C GLU A 136 -1.81 -15.76 -13.80
N ALA A 137 -0.70 -15.95 -13.08
CA ALA A 137 -0.31 -17.25 -12.55
C ALA A 137 -1.36 -17.83 -11.59
N SER A 138 -1.96 -16.99 -10.74
CA SER A 138 -3.02 -17.39 -9.82
C SER A 138 -4.29 -17.84 -10.56
N PHE A 139 -4.66 -17.19 -11.66
CA PHE A 139 -5.78 -17.61 -12.49
C PHE A 139 -5.55 -18.98 -13.11
N HIS A 140 -4.35 -19.25 -13.64
CA HIS A 140 -4.01 -20.57 -14.17
C HIS A 140 -4.07 -21.66 -13.10
N LEU A 141 -3.56 -21.40 -11.90
CA LEU A 141 -3.66 -22.34 -10.77
C LEU A 141 -5.11 -22.59 -10.35
N ALA A 142 -5.96 -21.57 -10.39
CA ALA A 142 -7.38 -21.70 -10.08
C ALA A 142 -8.11 -22.57 -11.12
N GLU A 143 -7.81 -22.39 -12.41
CA GLU A 143 -8.36 -23.20 -13.49
C GLU A 143 -7.93 -24.67 -13.35
N ASP A 144 -6.64 -24.93 -13.11
CA ASP A 144 -6.12 -26.28 -12.88
C ASP A 144 -6.81 -26.95 -11.68
N SER A 145 -6.96 -26.22 -10.58
CA SER A 145 -7.67 -26.69 -9.38
C SER A 145 -9.13 -27.02 -9.67
N GLU A 146 -9.83 -26.18 -10.45
CA GLU A 146 -11.20 -26.44 -10.86
C GLU A 146 -11.28 -27.72 -11.70
N THR A 147 -10.37 -27.91 -12.68
CA THR A 147 -10.38 -29.12 -13.50
C THR A 147 -10.14 -30.39 -12.68
N LEU A 148 -9.27 -30.33 -11.67
CA LEU A 148 -9.01 -31.43 -10.73
C LEU A 148 -10.24 -31.72 -9.87
N CYS A 149 -10.90 -30.68 -9.36
CA CYS A 149 -12.14 -30.81 -8.60
C CYS A 149 -13.25 -31.45 -9.43
N GLN A 150 -13.41 -31.03 -10.69
CA GLN A 150 -14.37 -31.65 -11.61
C GLN A 150 -14.06 -33.14 -11.87
N LYS A 151 -12.78 -33.50 -12.07
CA LYS A 151 -12.35 -34.91 -12.22
C LYS A 151 -12.66 -35.73 -10.97
N ALA A 152 -12.34 -35.20 -9.79
CA ALA A 152 -12.62 -35.85 -8.50
C ALA A 152 -14.13 -36.06 -8.29
N ASN A 153 -14.95 -35.05 -8.59
CA ASN A 153 -16.41 -35.14 -8.50
C ASN A 153 -16.97 -36.23 -9.42
N ARG A 154 -16.50 -36.29 -10.68
CA ARG A 154 -16.88 -37.37 -11.61
C ARG A 154 -16.52 -38.76 -11.07
N MET A 155 -15.35 -38.91 -10.44
CA MET A 155 -14.94 -40.19 -9.83
C MET A 155 -15.81 -40.54 -8.62
N ARG A 156 -16.07 -39.57 -7.74
CA ARG A 156 -16.97 -39.73 -6.60
C ARG A 156 -18.35 -40.21 -7.05
N ASP A 157 -18.91 -39.62 -8.12
CA ASP A 157 -20.22 -40.00 -8.63
C ASP A 157 -20.22 -41.40 -9.25
N ARG A 158 -19.13 -41.82 -9.89
CA ARG A 158 -18.94 -43.22 -10.34
C ARG A 158 -18.91 -44.18 -9.16
N MET A 159 -18.14 -43.87 -8.12
CA MET A 159 -18.08 -44.69 -6.91
C MET A 159 -19.44 -44.78 -6.22
N ARG A 160 -20.15 -43.65 -6.09
CA ARG A 160 -21.49 -43.60 -5.50
C ARG A 160 -22.46 -44.52 -6.23
N ARG A 161 -22.47 -44.51 -7.57
CA ARG A 161 -23.27 -45.44 -8.38
C ARG A 161 -22.89 -46.91 -8.17
N ARG A 162 -21.59 -47.22 -8.11
CA ARG A 162 -21.12 -48.59 -7.81
C ARG A 162 -21.61 -49.07 -6.45
N VAL A 163 -21.51 -48.23 -5.42
CA VAL A 163 -22.00 -48.55 -4.07
C VAL A 163 -23.50 -48.82 -4.09
N ILE A 164 -24.29 -47.97 -4.76
CA ILE A 164 -25.74 -48.18 -4.90
C ILE A 164 -26.04 -49.53 -5.58
N ASN A 165 -25.37 -49.84 -6.69
CA ASN A 165 -25.58 -51.12 -7.39
C ASN A 165 -25.20 -52.33 -6.52
N LEU A 166 -24.10 -52.24 -5.76
CA LEU A 166 -23.69 -53.29 -4.83
C LEU A 166 -24.71 -53.48 -3.71
N LEU A 167 -25.28 -52.40 -3.17
CA LEU A 167 -26.34 -52.47 -2.16
C LEU A 167 -27.59 -53.16 -2.69
N PHE A 168 -27.99 -52.87 -3.94
CA PHE A 168 -29.09 -53.57 -4.59
C PHE A 168 -28.80 -55.06 -4.76
N ARG A 169 -27.60 -55.41 -5.26
CA ARG A 169 -27.21 -56.82 -5.43
C ARG A 169 -27.13 -57.57 -4.10
N MET A 170 -26.63 -56.92 -3.05
CA MET A 170 -26.64 -57.51 -1.71
C MET A 170 -28.06 -57.80 -1.24
N ARG A 171 -29.01 -56.88 -1.47
CA ARG A 171 -30.42 -57.09 -1.11
C ARG A 171 -31.02 -58.28 -1.86
N GLU A 172 -30.76 -58.41 -3.16
CA GLU A 172 -31.20 -59.57 -3.95
C GLU A 172 -30.64 -60.88 -3.39
N LEU A 173 -29.33 -60.94 -3.09
CA LEU A 173 -28.71 -62.12 -2.52
C LEU A 173 -29.27 -62.48 -1.14
N TYR A 174 -29.60 -61.50 -0.30
CA TYR A 174 -30.27 -61.75 0.97
C TYR A 174 -31.68 -62.32 0.77
N TRP A 175 -32.42 -61.82 -0.22
CA TRP A 175 -33.73 -62.34 -0.58
C TRP A 175 -33.65 -63.80 -1.06
N GLU A 176 -32.76 -64.10 -2.01
CA GLU A 176 -32.50 -65.46 -2.52
C GLU A 176 -32.11 -66.43 -1.38
N ARG A 177 -31.28 -65.96 -0.44
CA ARG A 177 -30.91 -66.73 0.75
C ARG A 177 -32.11 -67.04 1.63
N ASP A 178 -32.96 -66.05 1.90
CA ASP A 178 -34.11 -66.22 2.78
C ASP A 178 -35.16 -67.16 2.14
N GLU A 179 -35.37 -67.09 0.82
CA GLU A 179 -36.17 -68.08 0.07
C GLU A 179 -35.58 -69.49 0.17
N SER A 180 -34.25 -69.62 0.04
CA SER A 180 -33.56 -70.90 0.17
C SER A 180 -33.72 -71.49 1.58
N ILE A 181 -33.59 -70.66 2.62
CA ILE A 181 -33.81 -71.07 4.01
C ILE A 181 -35.25 -71.57 4.21
N GLU A 182 -36.24 -70.89 3.64
CA GLU A 182 -37.64 -71.27 3.80
C GLU A 182 -37.95 -72.59 3.07
N SER A 183 -37.41 -72.80 1.86
CA SER A 183 -37.54 -74.09 1.16
C SER A 183 -36.90 -75.24 1.95
N LEU A 184 -35.71 -75.03 2.54
CA LEU A 184 -35.06 -76.01 3.40
C LEU A 184 -35.90 -76.34 4.64
N ARG A 185 -36.54 -75.34 5.26
CA ARG A 185 -37.47 -75.55 6.37
C ARG A 185 -38.67 -76.41 5.97
N GLN A 186 -39.23 -76.18 4.79
CA GLN A 186 -40.34 -76.99 4.27
C GLN A 186 -39.92 -78.44 4.07
N ILE A 187 -38.76 -78.67 3.44
CA ILE A 187 -38.20 -80.03 3.25
C ILE A 187 -37.98 -80.71 4.62
N GLN A 188 -37.39 -79.99 5.59
CA GLN A 188 -37.18 -80.52 6.93
C GLN A 188 -38.50 -80.93 7.60
N LEU A 189 -39.56 -80.14 7.41
CA LEU A 189 -40.88 -80.43 7.97
C LEU A 189 -41.54 -81.63 7.29
N GLU A 190 -41.38 -81.81 5.98
CA GLU A 190 -41.83 -82.99 5.26
C GLU A 190 -41.07 -84.26 5.65
N LEU A 191 -39.75 -84.18 5.78
CA LEU A 191 -38.93 -85.29 6.28
C LEU A 191 -39.40 -85.73 7.66
N LYS A 192 -39.60 -84.79 8.58
CA LYS A 192 -40.12 -85.09 9.93
C LYS A 192 -41.52 -85.72 9.90
N LYS A 193 -42.39 -85.31 8.98
CA LYS A 193 -43.70 -85.96 8.79
C LYS A 193 -43.55 -87.39 8.29
N ARG A 194 -42.64 -87.63 7.33
CA ARG A 194 -42.36 -88.97 6.80
C ARG A 194 -41.76 -89.87 7.88
N GLU A 195 -40.79 -89.38 8.66
CA GLU A 195 -40.20 -90.07 9.82
C GLU A 195 -41.28 -90.46 10.84
N ASN A 196 -42.17 -89.52 11.21
CA ASN A 196 -43.28 -89.83 12.11
C ASN A 196 -44.22 -90.90 11.52
N ASN A 197 -44.53 -90.80 10.22
CA ASN A 197 -45.37 -91.79 9.55
C ASN A 197 -44.70 -93.17 9.52
N THR A 198 -43.40 -93.26 9.19
CA THR A 198 -42.66 -94.52 9.22
C THR A 198 -42.61 -95.10 10.63
N GLU A 199 -42.38 -94.28 11.66
CA GLU A 199 -42.42 -94.72 13.06
C GLU A 199 -43.80 -95.28 13.44
N THR A 200 -44.89 -94.61 13.06
CA THR A 200 -46.25 -95.12 13.31
C THR A 200 -46.56 -96.42 12.56
N VAL A 201 -46.06 -96.59 11.32
CA VAL A 201 -46.20 -97.84 10.55
C VAL A 201 -45.44 -98.96 11.24
N ILE A 202 -44.20 -98.70 11.68
CA ILE A 202 -43.40 -99.65 12.44
C ILE A 202 -44.12 -100.07 13.72
N GLN A 203 -44.67 -99.12 14.49
CA GLN A 203 -45.46 -99.44 15.69
C GLN A 203 -46.67 -100.33 15.37
N LYS A 204 -47.40 -100.04 14.29
CA LYS A 204 -48.53 -100.90 13.84
C LYS A 204 -48.07 -102.30 13.45
N LEU A 205 -46.94 -102.43 12.76
CA LEU A 205 -46.36 -103.72 12.39
C LEU A 205 -45.92 -104.53 13.63
N ILE A 206 -45.36 -103.88 14.65
CA ILE A 206 -45.03 -104.50 15.94
C ILE A 206 -46.32 -105.04 16.60
N ILE A 207 -47.39 -104.24 16.67
CA ILE A 207 -48.68 -104.68 17.21
C ILE A 207 -49.21 -105.87 16.41
N PHE A 208 -49.21 -105.79 15.08
CA PHE A 208 -49.68 -106.89 14.23
C PHE A 208 -48.85 -108.18 14.43
N SER A 209 -47.53 -108.07 14.62
CA SER A 209 -46.66 -109.23 14.87
C SER A 209 -47.08 -110.03 16.10
N SER A 210 -47.65 -109.38 17.12
CA SER A 210 -48.12 -110.04 18.35
C SER A 210 -49.36 -110.92 18.14
N LEU A 211 -50.03 -110.79 16.99
CA LEU A 211 -51.21 -111.56 16.61
C LEU A 211 -50.88 -112.76 15.70
N LEU A 212 -49.59 -112.98 15.36
CA LEU A 212 -49.14 -114.05 14.47
C LEU A 212 -48.59 -115.25 15.25
N ASP A 213 -48.57 -116.42 14.60
CA ASP A 213 -47.92 -117.62 15.14
C ASP A 213 -46.39 -117.43 15.28
N ALA A 214 -45.78 -118.07 16.28
CA ALA A 214 -44.40 -117.84 16.71
C ALA A 214 -43.35 -117.82 15.57
N LYS A 215 -43.48 -118.71 14.57
CA LYS A 215 -42.55 -118.79 13.44
C LYS A 215 -42.65 -117.57 12.50
N ASN A 216 -43.86 -117.03 12.31
CA ASN A 216 -44.10 -115.86 11.45
C ASN A 216 -43.81 -114.55 12.21
N GLN A 217 -44.01 -114.55 13.53
CA GLN A 217 -43.63 -113.43 14.40
C GLN A 217 -42.11 -113.18 14.36
N ASP A 218 -41.28 -114.21 14.50
CA ASP A 218 -39.82 -114.07 14.44
C ASP A 218 -39.33 -113.52 13.09
N TYR A 219 -39.95 -113.96 11.99
CA TYR A 219 -39.60 -113.48 10.65
C TYR A 219 -39.98 -112.00 10.46
N LEU A 220 -41.19 -111.61 10.89
CA LEU A 220 -41.65 -110.22 10.80
C LEU A 220 -40.84 -109.28 11.71
N MET A 221 -40.46 -109.73 12.92
CA MET A 221 -39.63 -108.94 13.83
C MET A 221 -38.20 -108.75 13.32
N LYS A 222 -37.66 -109.70 12.55
CA LYS A 222 -36.39 -109.54 11.84
C LYS A 222 -36.49 -108.45 10.77
N ILE A 223 -37.55 -108.48 9.95
CA ILE A 223 -37.81 -107.45 8.93
C ILE A 223 -38.01 -106.07 9.56
N ILE A 224 -38.75 -105.97 10.67
CA ILE A 224 -38.93 -104.70 11.39
C ILE A 224 -37.60 -104.15 11.93
N ARG A 225 -36.70 -105.03 12.39
CA ARG A 225 -35.36 -104.63 12.87
C ARG A 225 -34.51 -104.09 11.72
N ASP A 226 -34.48 -104.78 10.59
CA ASP A 226 -33.73 -104.35 9.40
C ASP A 226 -34.29 -103.01 8.86
N LEU A 227 -35.62 -102.82 8.91
CA LEU A 227 -36.28 -101.56 8.57
C LEU A 227 -35.94 -100.42 9.54
N LYS A 228 -35.76 -100.69 10.84
CA LYS A 228 -35.33 -99.69 11.82
C LYS A 228 -33.86 -99.29 11.68
N GLU A 229 -33.01 -100.17 11.14
CA GLU A 229 -31.60 -99.87 10.91
C GLU A 229 -31.35 -99.08 9.62
N THR A 230 -32.34 -99.03 8.71
CA THR A 230 -32.27 -98.31 7.42
C THR A 230 -32.91 -96.92 7.44
N ILE A 231 -33.58 -96.55 8.53
CA ILE A 231 -34.21 -95.23 8.77
C ILE A 231 -33.36 -94.47 9.77
#